data_AF-A0A1G2ZXA9-F1
#
_entry.id   AF-A0A1G2ZXA9-F1
#
_cell.length_a   1.000
_cell.length_b   1.000
_cell.length_c   1.000
_cell.angle_alpha   90.00
_cell.angle_beta   90.00
_cell.angle_gamma   90.00
#
_symmetry.space_group_name_H-M   'P 1'
#
loop_
_entity.id
_entity.type
_entity.pdbx_description
1 polymer ?
#
loop_
_entity_poly.entity_id
_entity_poly.type
_entity_poly.pdbx_seq_one_letter_code
_entity_poly.pdbx_strand_id
1 'polypeptide(L)'
;MIREPAVAGMFYPASRSALESELKRLTPAASDRRGVLGVVAPHAGYAYSGSVAGALYGAIDVPDEVVILCPNHTGRGAPFSLWPEGEWTTPLGNVPVSERLNEAIESSFDAVER
;
A
#
# COMPACT_ATOMS: atom_id res chain seq x y z
N MET A 1 13.11 -2.79 11.79
CA MET A 1 12.18 -1.77 12.34
C MET A 1 10.72 -2.20 12.09
N ILE A 2 9.75 -1.83 12.93
CA ILE A 2 8.32 -2.10 12.67
C ILE A 2 7.58 -0.77 12.51
N ARG A 3 6.84 -0.62 11.41
CA ARG A 3 5.99 0.55 11.16
C ARG A 3 4.54 0.24 11.50
N GLU A 4 4.03 0.92 12.51
CA GLU A 4 2.62 0.81 12.91
C GLU A 4 1.67 1.57 11.97
N PRO A 5 0.41 1.11 11.81
CA PRO A 5 -0.55 1.75 10.94
C PRO A 5 -1.00 3.11 11.53
N ALA A 6 -0.72 4.19 10.80
CA ALA A 6 -0.99 5.55 11.28
C ALA A 6 -2.49 5.96 11.29
N VAL A 7 -3.34 5.27 10.52
CA VAL A 7 -4.75 5.67 10.29
C VAL A 7 -5.76 4.52 10.44
N ALA A 8 -5.32 3.38 11.00
CA ALA A 8 -6.23 2.29 11.34
C ALA A 8 -7.27 2.76 12.37
N GLY A 9 -8.53 2.44 12.15
CA GLY A 9 -9.66 2.93 12.95
C GLY A 9 -10.18 4.31 12.55
N MET A 10 -9.49 5.01 11.64
CA MET A 10 -9.94 6.30 11.09
C MET A 10 -10.29 6.18 9.61
N PHE A 11 -9.38 5.66 8.78
CA PHE A 11 -9.58 5.58 7.33
C PHE A 11 -10.13 4.22 6.90
N TYR A 12 -9.85 3.19 7.68
CA TYR A 12 -10.32 1.82 7.49
C TYR A 12 -10.43 1.14 8.87
N PRO A 13 -11.18 0.03 8.99
CA PRO A 13 -11.35 -0.66 10.27
C PRO A 13 -10.01 -1.11 10.88
N ALA A 14 -9.85 -0.92 12.20
CA ALA A 14 -8.64 -1.34 12.92
C ALA A 14 -8.60 -2.85 13.23
N SER A 15 -9.76 -3.52 13.32
CA SER A 15 -9.81 -4.95 13.60
C SER A 15 -9.72 -5.77 12.32
N ARG A 16 -9.00 -6.89 12.39
CA ARG A 16 -8.85 -7.86 11.28
C ARG A 16 -10.21 -8.26 10.70
N SER A 17 -11.13 -8.73 11.54
CA SER A 17 -12.42 -9.28 11.10
C SER A 17 -13.32 -8.24 10.43
N ALA A 18 -13.34 -7.00 10.94
CA ALA A 18 -14.09 -5.92 10.31
C ALA A 18 -13.45 -5.49 8.99
N LEU A 19 -12.12 -5.42 8.93
CA LEU A 19 -11.42 -5.11 7.69
C LEU A 19 -11.64 -6.17 6.62
N GLU A 20 -11.55 -7.47 6.95
CA GLU A 20 -11.83 -8.57 6.02
C GLU A 20 -13.26 -8.50 5.48
N SER A 21 -14.24 -8.22 6.35
CA SER A 21 -15.65 -8.06 5.95
C SER A 21 -15.84 -6.88 5.01
N GLU A 22 -15.19 -5.76 5.30
CA GLU A 22 -15.26 -4.55 4.49
C GLU A 22 -14.56 -4.75 3.13
N LEU A 23 -13.38 -5.37 3.11
CA LEU A 23 -12.67 -5.68 1.86
C LEU A 23 -13.47 -6.62 0.98
N LYS A 24 -14.10 -7.67 1.54
CA LYS A 24 -14.97 -8.57 0.78
C LYS A 24 -16.12 -7.84 0.07
N ARG A 25 -16.64 -6.77 0.68
CA ARG A 25 -17.69 -5.92 0.11
C ARG A 25 -17.14 -4.99 -0.98
N LEU A 26 -15.93 -4.46 -0.78
CA LEU A 26 -15.30 -3.46 -1.65
C LEU A 26 -14.59 -4.06 -2.87
N THR A 27 -14.10 -5.29 -2.77
CA THR A 27 -13.35 -6.01 -3.83
C THR A 27 -14.18 -7.16 -4.40
N PRO A 28 -15.14 -6.87 -5.31
CA PRO A 28 -15.87 -7.94 -5.98
C PRO A 28 -14.89 -8.80 -6.79
N ALA A 29 -15.13 -10.11 -6.81
CA ALA A 29 -14.32 -11.03 -7.61
C ALA A 29 -14.52 -10.75 -9.11
N ALA A 30 -13.42 -10.44 -9.80
CA ALA A 30 -13.40 -10.44 -11.26
C ALA A 30 -12.97 -11.82 -11.77
N SER A 31 -13.63 -12.32 -12.82
CA SER A 31 -13.27 -13.59 -13.47
C SER A 31 -11.91 -13.51 -14.17
N ASP A 32 -11.57 -12.34 -14.71
CA ASP A 32 -10.39 -12.12 -15.53
C ASP A 32 -9.50 -11.03 -14.90
N ARG A 33 -8.66 -11.45 -13.96
CA ARG A 33 -7.59 -10.59 -13.44
C ARG A 33 -6.51 -10.38 -14.48
N ARG A 34 -5.87 -9.22 -14.42
CA ARG A 34 -4.85 -8.81 -15.38
C ARG A 34 -3.52 -8.60 -14.69
N GLY A 35 -2.46 -9.15 -15.27
CA GLY A 35 -1.10 -8.70 -14.98
C GLY A 35 -0.92 -7.24 -15.44
N VAL A 36 -0.35 -6.41 -14.57
CA VAL A 36 -0.13 -4.98 -14.82
C VAL A 36 1.27 -4.58 -14.39
N LEU A 37 1.83 -3.57 -15.06
CA LEU A 37 3.11 -2.96 -14.65
C LEU A 37 2.92 -1.92 -13.54
N GLY A 38 1.74 -1.32 -13.45
CA GLY A 38 1.45 -0.28 -12.46
C GLY A 38 -0.01 0.15 -12.49
N VAL A 39 -0.44 0.76 -11.40
CA VAL A 39 -1.81 1.24 -11.19
C VAL A 39 -1.79 2.56 -10.42
N VAL A 40 -2.89 3.31 -10.53
CA VAL A 40 -3.14 4.51 -9.72
C VAL A 40 -4.44 4.29 -8.95
N ALA A 41 -4.37 4.35 -7.62
CA ALA A 41 -5.51 4.15 -6.75
C ALA A 41 -5.72 5.36 -5.82
N PRO A 42 -6.97 5.72 -5.48
CA PRO A 42 -7.24 6.75 -4.48
C PRO A 42 -6.88 6.26 -3.07
N HIS A 43 -6.49 7.17 -2.18
CA HIS A 43 -6.04 6.87 -0.81
C HIS A 43 -6.86 7.56 0.29
N ALA A 44 -8.08 8.02 -0.01
CA ALA A 44 -9.00 8.50 1.04
C ALA A 44 -9.52 7.34 1.89
N GLY A 45 -10.23 7.65 2.99
CA GLY A 45 -10.88 6.63 3.80
C GLY A 45 -11.83 5.77 2.97
N TYR A 46 -11.98 4.49 3.34
CA TYR A 46 -12.72 3.48 2.57
C TYR A 46 -14.19 3.85 2.35
N ALA A 47 -14.79 4.59 3.27
CA ALA A 47 -16.15 5.14 3.11
C ALA A 47 -16.30 6.03 1.85
N TYR A 48 -15.22 6.68 1.41
CA TYR A 48 -15.23 7.60 0.28
C TYR A 48 -14.67 6.98 -1.01
N SER A 49 -13.55 6.26 -0.90
CA SER A 49 -12.83 5.77 -2.08
C SER A 49 -12.64 4.26 -2.15
N GLY A 50 -13.14 3.52 -1.16
CA GLY A 50 -12.93 2.08 -1.03
C GLY A 50 -13.48 1.29 -2.22
N SER A 51 -14.64 1.66 -2.76
CA SER A 51 -15.25 0.96 -3.90
C SER A 51 -14.46 1.15 -5.20
N VAL A 52 -13.88 2.34 -5.40
CA VAL A 52 -13.05 2.65 -6.57
C VAL A 52 -11.72 1.89 -6.49
N ALA A 53 -11.04 1.96 -5.33
CA ALA A 53 -9.81 1.19 -5.11
C ALA A 53 -10.07 -0.32 -5.20
N GLY A 54 -11.17 -0.80 -4.63
CA GLY A 54 -11.52 -2.21 -4.62
C GLY A 54 -11.89 -2.76 -6.00
N ALA A 55 -12.56 -1.98 -6.85
CA ALA A 55 -12.78 -2.36 -8.24
C ALA A 55 -11.46 -2.52 -9.03
N LEU A 56 -10.47 -1.66 -8.74
CA LEU A 56 -9.14 -1.75 -9.35
C LEU A 56 -8.37 -2.98 -8.85
N TYR A 57 -8.23 -3.15 -7.53
CA TYR A 57 -7.46 -4.28 -6.98
C TYR A 57 -8.14 -5.63 -7.22
N GLY A 58 -9.48 -5.66 -7.35
CA GLY A 58 -10.22 -6.88 -7.71
C GLY A 58 -9.97 -7.35 -9.15
N ALA A 59 -9.53 -6.46 -10.04
CA ALA A 59 -9.35 -6.70 -11.47
C ALA A 59 -7.90 -6.96 -11.91
N ILE A 60 -6.95 -6.96 -10.98
CA ILE A 60 -5.52 -7.14 -11.28
C ILE A 60 -4.92 -8.29 -10.49
N ASP A 61 -3.83 -8.84 -11.01
CA ASP A 61 -2.92 -9.70 -10.27
C ASP A 61 -1.87 -8.82 -9.61
N VAL A 62 -1.92 -8.72 -8.29
CA VAL A 62 -0.92 -7.98 -7.50
C VAL A 62 0.34 -8.86 -7.38
N PRO A 63 1.51 -8.41 -7.85
CA PRO A 63 2.75 -9.16 -7.70
C PRO A 63 3.13 -9.32 -6.21
N ASP A 64 3.96 -10.32 -5.91
CA ASP A 64 4.47 -10.55 -4.54
C ASP A 64 5.30 -9.38 -4.00
N GLU A 65 5.85 -8.56 -4.90
CA GLU A 65 6.73 -7.45 -4.57
C GLU A 65 6.30 -6.20 -5.37
N VAL A 66 6.07 -5.10 -4.67
CA VAL A 66 5.54 -3.86 -5.28
C VAL A 66 6.26 -2.63 -4.72
N VAL A 67 6.36 -1.59 -5.56
CA VAL A 67 6.75 -0.24 -5.12
C VAL A 67 5.49 0.59 -4.96
N ILE A 68 5.29 1.18 -3.78
CA ILE A 68 4.17 2.09 -3.51
C ILE A 68 4.71 3.52 -3.47
N LEU A 69 4.33 4.33 -4.46
CA LEU A 69 4.67 5.75 -4.52
C LEU A 69 3.55 6.59 -3.91
N CYS A 70 3.86 7.36 -2.87
CA CYS A 70 2.89 8.18 -2.14
C CYS A 70 3.37 9.64 -2.03
N PRO A 71 2.47 10.62 -2.15
CA PRO A 71 2.81 12.00 -1.87
C PRO A 71 3.04 12.21 -0.37
N ASN A 72 3.94 13.12 -0.04
CA ASN A 72 4.13 13.61 1.32
C ASN A 72 3.21 14.80 1.60
N HIS A 73 2.08 14.55 2.26
CA HIS A 73 1.10 15.60 2.60
C HIS A 73 1.56 16.56 3.70
N THR A 74 2.68 16.30 4.38
CA THR A 74 3.21 17.21 5.41
C THR A 74 4.09 18.31 4.84
N GLY A 75 4.65 18.11 3.63
CA GLY A 75 5.63 19.00 3.03
C GLY A 75 6.98 19.07 3.76
N ARG A 76 7.27 18.14 4.68
CA ARG A 76 8.50 18.11 5.49
C ARG A 76 9.37 16.90 5.13
N GLY A 77 10.69 17.08 5.12
CA GLY A 77 11.65 16.00 4.84
C GLY A 77 12.25 16.10 3.43
N ALA A 78 12.97 15.06 3.00
CA ALA A 78 13.53 15.00 1.66
C ALA A 78 12.47 15.00 0.55
N PRO A 79 12.85 15.40 -0.69
CA PRO A 79 11.97 15.29 -1.85
C PRO A 79 11.53 13.86 -2.16
N PHE A 80 12.41 12.88 -1.90
CA PHE A 80 12.14 11.45 -2.05
C PHE A 80 12.73 10.68 -0.87
N SER A 81 11.99 9.71 -0.35
CA SER A 81 12.42 8.89 0.77
C SER A 81 11.92 7.46 0.64
N LEU A 82 12.72 6.49 1.08
CA LEU A 82 12.33 5.08 1.19
C LEU A 82 12.16 4.70 2.65
N TRP A 83 11.29 3.73 2.91
CA TRP A 83 11.30 3.07 4.22
C TRP A 83 12.45 2.05 4.23
N PRO A 84 13.41 2.15 5.17
CA PRO A 84 14.73 1.55 4.96
C PRO A 84 14.76 0.02 5.04
N GLU A 85 14.01 -0.57 5.98
CA GLU A 85 14.04 -2.00 6.31
C GLU A 85 12.89 -2.41 7.26
N GLY A 86 12.75 -3.72 7.48
CA GLY A 86 11.82 -4.29 8.45
C GLY A 86 10.43 -4.49 7.89
N GLU A 87 9.38 -4.18 8.66
CA GLU A 87 8.01 -4.56 8.31
C GLU A 87 7.01 -3.43 8.52
N TRP A 88 5.93 -3.46 7.74
CA TRP A 88 4.74 -2.63 7.91
C TRP A 88 3.64 -3.47 8.54
N THR A 89 3.20 -3.10 9.74
CA THR A 89 2.08 -3.75 10.40
C THR A 89 0.77 -3.29 9.78
N THR A 90 -0.09 -4.24 9.40
CA THR A 90 -1.47 -3.99 9.02
C THR A 90 -2.42 -4.79 9.92
N PRO A 91 -3.72 -4.46 9.99
CA PRO A 91 -4.67 -5.32 10.69
C PRO A 91 -4.75 -6.75 10.13
N LEU A 92 -4.27 -6.99 8.90
CA LEU A 92 -4.23 -8.31 8.26
C LEU A 92 -2.90 -9.05 8.44
N GLY A 93 -1.93 -8.44 9.12
CA GLY A 93 -0.60 -9.00 9.35
C GLY A 93 0.51 -8.06 8.89
N ASN A 94 1.74 -8.52 9.06
CA ASN A 94 2.93 -7.76 8.71
C ASN A 94 3.29 -7.97 7.24
N VAL A 95 3.73 -6.89 6.59
CA VAL A 95 4.25 -6.91 5.22
C VAL A 95 5.72 -6.51 5.27
N PRO A 96 6.65 -7.39 4.88
CA PRO A 96 8.07 -7.07 4.89
C PRO A 96 8.40 -6.02 3.82
N VAL A 97 9.35 -5.14 4.14
CA VAL A 97 9.95 -4.24 3.17
C VAL A 97 10.93 -5.02 2.32
N SER A 98 10.88 -4.81 1.01
CA SER A 98 11.83 -5.41 0.09
C SER A 98 13.20 -4.72 0.18
N GLU A 99 14.17 -5.42 0.74
CA GLU A 99 15.58 -5.02 0.71
C GLU A 99 16.09 -4.93 -0.73
N ARG A 100 15.73 -5.91 -1.55
CA ARG A 100 16.12 -6.00 -2.98
C ARG A 100 15.67 -4.78 -3.79
N LEU A 101 14.42 -4.35 -3.63
CA LEU A 101 13.91 -3.17 -4.33
C LEU A 101 14.49 -1.87 -3.76
N ASN A 102 14.71 -1.80 -2.44
CA ASN A 102 15.38 -0.66 -1.83
C ASN A 102 16.79 -0.48 -2.42
N GLU A 103 17.61 -1.54 -2.45
CA GLU A 103 18.95 -1.50 -3.04
C GLU A 103 18.93 -1.13 -4.53
N ALA A 104 17.98 -1.66 -5.28
CA ALA A 104 17.82 -1.34 -6.70
C ALA A 104 17.47 0.13 -6.94
N ILE A 105 16.60 0.72 -6.10
CA ILE A 105 16.24 2.13 -6.21
C ILE A 105 17.41 3.02 -5.78
N GLU A 106 18.07 2.73 -4.67
CA GLU A 106 19.20 3.51 -4.16
C GLU A 106 20.37 3.53 -5.14
N SER A 107 20.72 2.38 -5.71
CA SER A 107 21.78 2.30 -6.72
C SER A 107 21.44 3.02 -8.03
N SER A 108 20.16 3.34 -8.25
CA SER A 108 19.68 4.04 -9.44
C SER A 108 19.44 5.54 -9.21
N PHE A 109 19.34 6.00 -7.97
CA PHE A 109 18.94 7.37 -7.63
C PHE A 109 19.71 7.93 -6.43
N ASP A 110 20.64 8.85 -6.69
CA ASP A 110 21.50 9.49 -5.66
C ASP A 110 20.74 10.37 -4.64
N ALA A 111 19.47 10.71 -4.91
CA ALA A 111 18.71 11.71 -4.16
C ALA A 111 17.68 11.13 -3.17
N VAL A 112 17.77 9.83 -2.85
CA VAL A 112 16.82 9.14 -1.98
C VAL A 112 17.34 9.07 -0.55
N GLU A 113 16.59 9.61 0.41
CA GLU A 113 16.89 9.49 1.84
C GLU A 113 16.21 8.26 2.47
N ARG A 114 16.82 7.69 3.50
CA ARG A 114 16.30 6.56 4.30
C ARG A 114 15.73 7.03 5.63
#